data_AF-A0A8J2TAR1-F1
#
_entry.id   AF-A0A8J2TAR1-F1
#
_cell.length_a   1.000
_cell.length_b   1.000
_cell.length_c   1.000
_cell.angle_alpha   90.00
_cell.angle_beta   90.00
_cell.angle_gamma   90.00
#
_symmetry.space_group_name_H-M   'P 1'
#
loop_
_entity.id
_entity.type
_entity.pdbx_description
1 polymer ?
#
loop_
_entity_poly.entity_id
_entity_poly.type
_entity_poly.pdbx_seq_one_letter_code
_entity_poly.pdbx_strand_id
1 'polypeptide(L)'
;MHKRLHGVTFKKRAPRAVKEVKKFAKLHMGTDDVRLAPELNHEIWKRGIKGVPFRLRLRISRKRNEEENAKNPLFSYVEPVFVASTKGLNTVVVEEEN
;
A
#
# COMPACT_ATOMS: atom_id res chain seq x y z
N MET A 1 -8.69 -2.01 5.51
CA MET A 1 -8.11 -3.30 5.95
C MET A 1 -9.08 -4.16 6.73
N HIS A 2 -9.94 -3.60 7.60
CA HIS A 2 -10.88 -4.38 8.41
C HIS A 2 -11.66 -5.46 7.63
N LYS A 3 -12.40 -5.07 6.58
CA LYS A 3 -13.12 -6.02 5.70
C LYS A 3 -12.20 -7.01 4.98
N ARG A 4 -11.00 -6.57 4.56
CA ARG A 4 -10.04 -7.41 3.82
C ARG A 4 -9.32 -8.45 4.70
N LEU A 5 -9.28 -8.22 6.01
CA LEU A 5 -8.63 -9.09 7.00
C LEU A 5 -9.63 -9.75 7.96
N HIS A 6 -10.92 -9.72 7.61
CA HIS A 6 -11.97 -10.41 8.33
C HIS A 6 -11.80 -11.93 8.19
N GLY A 7 -11.92 -12.69 9.28
CA GLY A 7 -11.75 -14.15 9.29
C GLY A 7 -10.30 -14.65 9.13
N VAL A 8 -9.32 -13.77 8.94
CA VAL A 8 -7.90 -14.17 8.81
C VAL A 8 -7.30 -14.51 10.18
N THR A 9 -6.60 -15.64 10.27
CA THR A 9 -5.85 -16.04 11.48
C THR A 9 -4.89 -14.95 11.94
N PHE A 10 -4.77 -14.72 13.25
CA PHE A 10 -3.96 -13.62 13.79
C PHE A 10 -2.50 -13.64 13.34
N LYS A 11 -1.86 -14.81 13.29
CA LYS A 11 -0.47 -14.96 12.81
C LYS A 11 -0.28 -14.64 11.32
N LYS A 12 -1.35 -14.49 10.55
CA LYS A 12 -1.30 -14.22 9.10
C LYS A 12 -1.85 -12.84 8.74
N ARG A 13 -2.31 -12.04 9.72
CA ARG A 13 -2.97 -10.75 9.47
C ARG A 13 -2.06 -9.71 8.82
N ALA A 14 -0.94 -9.34 9.45
CA ALA A 14 -0.01 -8.37 8.86
C ALA A 14 0.61 -8.85 7.53
N PRO A 15 1.07 -10.12 7.38
CA PRO A 15 1.51 -10.62 6.07
C PRO A 15 0.41 -10.56 5.00
N ARG A 16 -0.84 -10.86 5.35
CA ARG A 16 -1.97 -10.72 4.43
C ARG A 16 -2.24 -9.26 4.10
N ALA A 17 -2.09 -8.36 5.07
CA ALA A 17 -2.26 -6.93 4.87
C ALA A 17 -1.34 -6.39 3.77
N VAL A 18 -0.06 -6.75 3.80
CA VAL A 18 0.92 -6.37 2.77
C VAL A 18 0.50 -6.88 1.39
N LYS A 19 0.06 -8.15 1.30
CA LYS A 19 -0.43 -8.72 0.03
C LYS A 19 -1.69 -8.00 -0.50
N GLU A 20 -2.61 -7.62 0.39
CA GLU A 20 -3.81 -6.88 0.00
C GLU A 20 -3.51 -5.43 -0.41
N VAL A 21 -2.46 -4.81 0.12
CA VAL A 21 -1.98 -3.51 -0.36
C VAL A 21 -1.39 -3.65 -1.76
N LYS A 22 -0.57 -4.68 -2.02
CA LYS A 22 -0.07 -4.96 -3.37
C LYS A 22 -1.19 -5.21 -4.37
N LYS A 23 -2.17 -6.03 -3.99
CA LYS A 23 -3.36 -6.30 -4.83
C LYS A 23 -4.15 -5.03 -5.13
N PHE A 24 -4.28 -4.15 -4.15
CA PHE A 24 -4.95 -2.86 -4.32
C PHE A 24 -4.21 -1.94 -5.29
N ALA A 25 -2.89 -1.81 -5.15
CA ALA A 25 -2.08 -1.01 -6.07
C ALA A 25 -2.16 -1.57 -7.50
N LYS A 26 -2.05 -2.90 -7.67
CA LYS A 26 -2.20 -3.55 -8.97
C LYS A 26 -3.58 -3.29 -9.60
N LEU A 27 -4.66 -3.35 -8.82
CA LEU A 27 -6.02 -3.10 -9.30
C LEU A 27 -6.22 -1.67 -9.79
N HIS A 28 -5.68 -0.68 -9.07
CA HIS A 28 -5.92 0.74 -9.39
C HIS A 28 -4.92 1.34 -10.37
N MET A 29 -3.66 0.89 -10.37
CA MET A 29 -2.61 1.43 -11.23
C MET A 29 -2.31 0.56 -12.45
N GLY A 30 -2.79 -0.69 -12.48
CA GLY A 30 -2.58 -1.62 -13.59
C GLY A 30 -1.14 -2.10 -13.76
N THR A 31 -0.30 -1.97 -12.73
CA THR A 31 1.11 -2.41 -12.76
C THR A 31 1.29 -3.70 -11.95
N ASP A 32 1.99 -4.69 -12.51
CA ASP A 32 2.33 -5.91 -11.74
C ASP A 32 3.49 -5.70 -10.77
N ASP A 33 4.44 -4.81 -11.10
CA ASP A 33 5.51 -4.43 -10.17
C ASP A 33 5.00 -3.40 -9.17
N VAL A 34 4.92 -3.83 -7.90
CA VAL A 34 4.48 -3.00 -6.77
C VAL A 34 5.53 -3.05 -5.67
N ARG A 35 6.17 -1.90 -5.47
CA ARG A 35 7.20 -1.65 -4.48
C ARG A 35 6.58 -0.91 -3.30
N LEU A 36 6.69 -1.47 -2.08
CA LEU A 36 6.25 -0.78 -0.86
C LEU A 36 7.43 -0.09 -0.20
N ALA A 37 7.22 1.14 0.26
CA ALA A 37 8.18 1.83 1.10
C ALA A 37 8.39 1.07 2.43
N PRO A 38 9.61 1.04 2.99
CA PRO A 38 9.86 0.46 4.32
C PRO A 38 9.00 1.09 5.42
N GLU A 39 8.75 2.40 5.33
CA GLU A 39 7.91 3.15 6.26
C GLU A 39 6.47 2.63 6.30
N LEU A 40 5.92 2.25 5.14
CA LEU A 40 4.60 1.65 5.04
C LEU A 40 4.57 0.29 5.73
N ASN A 41 5.64 -0.49 5.62
CA ASN A 41 5.75 -1.74 6.35
C ASN A 41 5.81 -1.48 7.86
N HIS A 42 6.57 -0.49 8.32
CA HIS A 42 6.60 -0.14 9.74
C HIS A 42 5.21 0.25 10.26
N GLU A 43 4.44 1.04 9.51
CA GLU A 43 3.08 1.42 9.93
C GLU A 43 2.10 0.23 9.96
N ILE A 44 2.20 -0.71 9.00
CA ILE A 44 1.39 -1.93 8.99
C ILE A 44 1.71 -2.82 10.21
N TRP A 45 2.98 -2.89 10.61
CA TRP A 45 3.48 -3.74 11.68
C TRP A 45 3.58 -3.05 13.05
N LYS A 46 3.26 -1.75 13.14
CA LYS A 46 3.43 -0.90 14.34
C LYS A 46 2.79 -1.45 15.61
N ARG A 47 1.65 -2.13 15.49
CA ARG A 47 0.91 -2.77 16.61
C ARG A 47 1.08 -4.30 16.64
N GLY A 48 2.10 -4.81 15.95
CA GLY A 48 2.40 -6.23 15.80
C GLY A 48 1.48 -6.95 14.81
N ILE A 49 1.66 -8.27 14.72
CA ILE A 49 1.09 -9.11 13.65
C ILE A 49 -0.45 -9.13 13.59
N LYS A 50 -1.10 -8.99 14.75
CA LYS A 50 -2.57 -8.98 14.88
C LYS A 50 -3.18 -7.57 14.81
N GLY A 51 -2.38 -6.55 15.07
CA GLY A 51 -2.80 -5.18 15.34
C GLY A 51 -2.90 -4.28 14.11
N VAL A 52 -3.09 -4.83 12.91
CA VAL A 52 -3.13 -4.04 11.67
C VAL A 52 -4.22 -2.96 11.75
N PRO A 53 -3.90 -1.67 11.45
CA PRO A 53 -4.89 -0.60 11.44
C PRO A 53 -6.09 -0.91 10.55
N PHE A 54 -7.30 -0.57 10.98
CA PHE A 54 -8.52 -0.87 10.21
C PHE A 54 -8.59 -0.14 8.87
N ARG A 55 -8.04 1.06 8.81
CA ARG A 55 -7.93 1.93 7.64
C ARG A 55 -6.49 2.46 7.59
N LEU A 56 -5.97 2.61 6.39
CA LEU A 56 -4.63 3.09 6.11
C LEU A 56 -4.73 4.07 4.96
N ARG A 57 -4.11 5.25 5.10
CA ARG A 57 -4.01 6.23 4.02
C ARG A 57 -2.70 5.99 3.29
N LEU A 58 -2.81 5.82 1.98
CA LEU A 58 -1.71 5.46 1.10
C LEU A 58 -1.55 6.55 0.04
N ARG A 59 -0.31 6.86 -0.29
CA ARG A 59 0.07 7.54 -1.53
C ARG A 59 0.59 6.47 -2.48
N ILE A 60 0.07 6.45 -3.70
CA ILE A 60 0.50 5.50 -4.72
C ILE A 60 0.97 6.34 -5.90
N SER A 61 2.25 6.23 -6.23
CA SER A 61 2.86 6.90 -7.37
C SER A 61 3.21 5.87 -8.42
N ARG A 62 2.75 6.09 -9.66
CA ARG A 62 3.09 5.25 -10.81
C ARG A 62 4.27 5.90 -11.52
N LYS A 63 5.42 5.21 -11.55
CA LYS A 63 6.67 5.71 -12.13
C LYS A 63 7.14 4.82 -13.27
N ARG A 64 7.91 5.38 -14.20
CA ARG A 64 8.59 4.63 -15.26
C ARG A 64 9.82 3.91 -14.68
N ASN A 65 10.03 2.67 -15.10
CA ASN A 65 11.21 1.91 -14.70
C ASN A 65 12.39 2.29 -15.60
N GLU A 66 13.55 2.53 -14.99
CA GLU A 66 14.80 2.89 -15.67
C GLU A 66 15.73 1.68 -15.85
N GLU A 67 15.41 0.53 -15.23
CA GLU A 67 16.18 -0.71 -15.39
C GLU A 67 15.99 -1.31 -16.78
N GLU A 68 17.07 -1.42 -17.55
CA GLU A 68 17.11 -1.89 -18.95
C GLU A 68 16.56 -3.32 -19.14
N ASN A 69 16.60 -4.16 -18.10
CA ASN A 69 16.12 -5.56 -18.13
C ASN A 69 14.75 -5.76 -17.44
N ALA A 70 14.01 -4.69 -17.17
CA ALA A 70 12.72 -4.80 -16.51
C ALA A 70 11.66 -5.43 -17.42
N LYS A 71 10.98 -6.48 -16.93
CA LYS A 71 9.85 -7.11 -17.63
C LYS A 71 8.70 -6.13 -17.90
N ASN A 72 8.55 -5.12 -17.04
CA ASN A 72 7.48 -4.15 -17.10
C ASN A 72 8.05 -2.72 -17.13
N PRO A 73 7.55 -1.84 -18.02
CA PRO A 73 8.05 -0.47 -18.16
C PRO A 73 7.60 0.47 -17.03
N LEU A 74 6.63 0.06 -16.22
CA LEU A 74 6.00 0.88 -15.18
C LEU A 74 5.93 0.10 -13.87
N PHE A 75 6.20 0.79 -12.77
CA PHE A 75 6.03 0.25 -11.42
C PHE A 75 5.20 1.20 -10.55
N SER A 76 4.54 0.66 -9.54
CA SER A 76 3.85 1.45 -8.51
C SER A 76 4.69 1.48 -7.25
N TYR A 77 4.96 2.68 -6.74
CA TYR A 77 5.56 2.91 -5.44
C TYR A 77 4.47 3.29 -4.43
N VAL A 78 4.42 2.61 -3.29
CA VAL A 78 3.38 2.80 -2.27
C VAL A 78 4.01 3.29 -0.97
N GLU A 79 3.56 4.45 -0.52
CA GLU A 79 4.03 5.13 0.68
C GLU A 79 2.88 5.34 1.68
N PRO A 80 3.16 5.41 2.99
CA PRO A 80 2.17 5.82 3.96
C PRO A 80 1.95 7.33 3.88
N VAL A 81 0.73 7.79 4.18
CA VAL A 81 0.48 9.21 4.43
C VAL A 81 0.17 9.39 5.90
N PHE A 82 1.00 10.17 6.59
CA PHE A 82 0.84 10.47 8.00
C PHE A 82 -0.25 11.52 8.18
N VAL A 83 -1.42 11.08 8.64
CA VAL A 83 -2.57 11.93 8.97
C VAL A 83 -3.11 11.55 10.33
N ALA A 84 -3.67 12.51 11.06
CA ALA A 84 -4.25 12.28 12.39
C ALA A 84 -5.41 11.25 12.34
N SER A 85 -6.25 11.30 11.30
CA SER A 85 -7.33 10.36 11.07
C SER A 85 -7.46 9.98 9.60
N THR A 86 -7.67 8.69 9.35
CA THR A 86 -7.93 8.14 8.01
C THR A 86 -9.43 8.03 7.70
N LYS A 87 -10.30 8.43 8.63
CA LYS A 87 -11.76 8.38 8.47
C LYS A 87 -12.25 9.68 7.83
N GLY A 88 -13.10 9.57 6.81
CA GLY A 88 -13.72 10.72 6.12
C GLY A 88 -12.93 11.26 4.93
N LEU A 89 -11.72 10.76 4.67
CA LEU A 89 -10.90 11.18 3.52
C LEU A 89 -11.26 10.36 2.27
N ASN A 90 -11.57 11.06 1.18
CA ASN A 90 -11.83 10.47 -0.14
C ASN A 90 -10.52 10.34 -0.95
N THR A 91 -10.57 9.62 -2.06
CA THR A 91 -9.44 9.56 -3.01
C THR A 91 -9.20 10.93 -3.63
N VAL A 92 -7.94 11.35 -3.68
CA VAL A 92 -7.51 12.63 -4.23
C VAL A 92 -6.34 12.35 -5.17
N VAL A 93 -6.33 13.00 -6.33
CA VAL A 93 -5.19 12.99 -7.25
C VAL A 93 -4.16 13.96 -6.68
N VAL A 94 -2.91 13.51 -6.54
CA VAL A 94 -1.81 14.34 -6.09
C VAL A 94 -1.10 14.88 -7.33
N GLU A 95 -0.96 16.20 -7.42
CA GLU A 95 -0.17 16.85 -8.44
C GLU A 95 1.31 16.78 -8.04
N GLU A 96 2.17 16.40 -8.98
CA GLU A 96 3.62 16.53 -8.78
C GLU A 96 3.98 17.97 -9.17
N GLU A 97 4.39 18.78 -8.19
CA GLU A 97 4.99 20.09 -8.47
C GLU A 97 6.32 19.84 -9.20
N ASN A 98 6.38 20.23 -10.48
CA ASN A 98 7.55 20.09 -11.35
C ASN A 98 8.72 20.96 -10.89
#